data_AF-A0A946MTH1-F1
#
_entry.id   AF-A0A946MTH1-F1
#
_cell.length_a   1.000
_cell.length_b   1.000
_cell.length_c   1.000
_cell.angle_alpha   90.00
_cell.angle_beta   90.00
_cell.angle_gamma   90.00
#
_symmetry.space_group_name_H-M   'P 1'
#
loop_
_entity.id
_entity.type
_entity.pdbx_description
1 polymer ?
#
loop_
_entity_poly.entity_id
_entity_poly.type
_entity_poly.pdbx_seq_one_letter_code
_entity_poly.pdbx_strand_id
1 'polypeptide(L)'
;HVQDYPARYSPQMGFEGCNVIFDTWVHPLIMGLEEHLLTMFRDDFEFNDTAAPSHLGGEGGGAHQPDTASPTAESSETEEPGAIAWAVSAEKELRKIPFFVRGKARRNTEHFAIENGLSVIDVETLYEAKAHYSR
;
A
#
# COMPACT_ATOMS: atom_id res chain seq x y z
N HIS A 1 -23.67 7.82 38.32
CA HIS A 1 -22.73 8.88 37.89
C HIS A 1 -21.35 8.82 38.55
N VAL A 2 -20.86 7.63 38.95
CA VAL A 2 -19.46 7.39 39.34
C VAL A 2 -18.96 6.24 38.47
N GLN A 3 -18.91 6.44 37.16
CA GLN A 3 -18.51 5.37 36.23
C GLN A 3 -17.48 5.82 35.18
N ASP A 4 -17.18 7.10 35.03
CA ASP A 4 -16.18 7.59 34.08
C ASP A 4 -15.01 8.28 34.79
N TYR A 5 -14.44 7.63 35.81
CA TYR A 5 -13.14 8.05 36.33
C TYR A 5 -12.05 7.20 35.67
N PRO A 6 -11.18 7.78 34.84
CA PRO A 6 -10.12 7.01 34.19
C PRO A 6 -9.20 6.40 35.25
N ALA A 7 -8.90 5.11 35.10
CA ALA A 7 -8.03 4.38 36.03
C ALA A 7 -6.58 4.88 36.02
N ARG A 8 -6.20 5.67 35.01
CA ARG A 8 -4.91 6.35 34.89
C ARG A 8 -5.09 7.85 34.76
N TYR A 9 -4.13 8.63 35.24
CA TYR A 9 -4.08 10.07 34.97
C TYR A 9 -3.91 10.30 33.46
N SER A 10 -4.91 10.90 32.82
CA SER A 10 -4.95 11.14 31.37
C SER A 10 -5.53 12.52 31.04
N PRO A 11 -4.80 13.61 31.38
CA PRO A 11 -5.26 14.96 31.07
C PRO A 11 -5.39 15.15 29.55
N GLN A 12 -6.25 16.08 29.14
CA GLN A 12 -6.43 16.47 27.74
C GLN A 12 -5.93 17.90 27.46
N MET A 13 -5.51 18.61 28.51
CA MET A 13 -5.07 20.00 28.47
C MET A 13 -3.67 20.14 29.08
N GLY A 14 -2.92 21.15 28.64
CA GLY A 14 -1.54 21.40 29.11
C GLY A 14 -0.52 20.43 28.50
N PHE A 15 0.74 20.57 28.92
CA PHE A 15 1.87 19.83 28.32
C PHE A 15 1.73 18.30 28.44
N GLU A 16 1.37 17.80 29.62
CA GLU A 16 1.12 16.37 29.83
C GLU A 16 -0.09 15.86 29.04
N GLY A 17 -1.08 16.71 28.80
CA GLY A 17 -2.21 16.36 27.94
C GLY A 17 -1.82 16.20 26.49
N CYS A 18 -0.90 17.02 25.98
CA CYS A 18 -0.34 16.85 24.64
C CYS A 18 0.36 15.49 24.49
N ASN A 19 1.11 15.03 25.49
CA ASN A 19 1.77 13.71 25.46
C ASN A 19 0.73 12.57 25.39
N VAL A 20 -0.31 12.64 26.23
CA VAL A 20 -1.39 11.63 26.24
C VAL A 20 -2.12 11.58 24.91
N ILE A 21 -2.45 12.75 24.34
CA ILE A 21 -3.11 12.84 23.03
C ILE A 21 -2.20 12.27 21.94
N PHE A 22 -0.92 12.65 21.94
CA PHE A 22 0.07 12.16 20.98
C PHE A 22 0.17 10.64 21.01
N ASP A 23 0.41 10.05 22.18
CA ASP A 23 0.54 8.60 22.32
C ASP A 23 -0.74 7.88 21.88
N THR A 24 -1.91 8.42 22.24
CA THR A 24 -3.21 7.84 21.90
C THR A 24 -3.47 7.86 20.39
N TRP A 25 -3.06 8.93 19.69
CA TRP A 25 -3.32 9.09 18.26
C TRP A 25 -2.26 8.44 17.38
N VAL A 26 -1.00 8.44 17.81
CA VAL A 26 0.12 7.96 17.01
C VAL A 26 0.30 6.46 17.14
N HIS A 27 0.02 5.88 18.31
CA HIS A 27 0.19 4.44 18.53
C HIS A 27 -0.62 3.58 17.53
N PRO A 28 -1.91 3.85 17.25
CA PRO A 28 -2.65 3.11 16.22
C PRO A 28 -2.09 3.27 14.81
N LEU A 29 -1.53 4.44 14.48
CA LEU A 29 -0.94 4.70 13.16
C LEU A 29 0.34 3.89 12.96
N ILE A 30 1.21 3.84 13.98
CA ILE A 30 2.44 3.04 13.94
C ILE A 30 2.10 1.55 13.86
N MET A 31 1.16 1.06 14.67
CA MET A 31 0.75 -0.34 14.60
C MET A 31 0.19 -0.72 13.22
N GLY A 32 -0.63 0.15 12.61
CA GLY A 32 -1.15 -0.09 11.26
C GLY A 32 -0.06 -0.12 10.17
N LEU A 33 1.02 0.64 10.35
CA LEU A 33 2.20 0.58 9.48
C LEU A 33 2.97 -0.73 9.67
N GLU A 34 3.23 -1.13 10.92
CA GLU A 34 3.95 -2.37 11.24
C GLU A 34 3.21 -3.60 10.71
N GLU A 35 1.90 -3.71 10.92
CA GLU A 35 1.09 -4.82 10.40
C GLU A 35 1.14 -4.89 8.87
N HIS A 36 1.09 -3.74 8.21
CA HIS A 36 1.18 -3.69 6.77
C HIS A 36 2.55 -4.15 6.25
N LEU A 37 3.64 -3.64 6.84
CA LEU A 37 4.99 -4.03 6.45
C LEU A 37 5.23 -5.52 6.71
N LEU A 38 4.78 -6.04 7.85
CA LEU A 38 4.84 -7.47 8.13
C LEU A 38 4.09 -8.30 7.08
N THR A 39 2.91 -7.86 6.67
CA THR A 39 2.15 -8.57 5.61
C THR A 39 2.87 -8.52 4.27
N MET A 40 3.43 -7.35 3.92
CA MET A 40 4.15 -7.16 2.65
C MET A 40 5.46 -7.95 2.58
N PHE A 41 6.22 -8.04 3.68
CA PHE A 41 7.50 -8.75 3.73
C PHE A 41 7.37 -10.24 4.06
N ARG A 42 6.25 -10.70 4.65
CA ARG A 42 5.97 -12.13 4.82
C ARG A 42 5.82 -12.86 3.49
N ASP A 43 5.28 -12.18 2.48
CA ASP A 43 5.15 -12.70 1.12
C ASP A 43 6.43 -12.49 0.28
N ASP A 44 7.49 -11.89 0.85
CA ASP A 44 8.77 -11.65 0.18
C ASP A 44 9.72 -12.86 0.35
N PHE A 45 10.41 -13.23 -0.74
CA PHE A 45 11.22 -14.45 -0.82
C PHE A 45 12.40 -14.47 0.17
N GLU A 46 12.88 -13.30 0.59
CA GLU A 46 14.04 -13.13 1.47
C GLU A 46 13.69 -13.13 2.98
N PHE A 47 12.43 -12.87 3.36
CA PHE A 47 12.02 -12.64 4.76
C PHE A 47 10.84 -13.48 5.26
N ASN A 48 10.44 -14.50 4.50
CA ASN A 48 9.35 -15.40 4.86
C ASN A 48 9.66 -16.15 6.18
N ASP A 49 8.64 -16.59 6.94
CA ASP A 49 8.78 -17.40 8.17
C ASP A 49 9.56 -18.72 7.94
N THR A 50 9.77 -19.12 6.68
CA THR A 50 10.60 -20.27 6.26
C THR A 50 12.04 -19.90 5.88
N ALA A 51 12.40 -18.62 5.81
CA ALA A 51 13.74 -18.17 5.48
C ALA A 51 14.66 -18.31 6.70
N ALA A 52 15.67 -19.18 6.58
CA ALA A 52 16.69 -19.33 7.61
C ALA A 52 17.51 -18.03 7.75
N PRO A 53 17.84 -17.58 8.97
CA PRO A 53 18.63 -16.37 9.19
C PRO A 53 19.95 -16.41 8.40
N SER A 54 20.20 -15.39 7.58
CA SER A 54 21.35 -15.28 6.66
C SER A 54 22.72 -15.14 7.35
N HIS A 55 22.80 -15.32 8.67
CA HIS A 55 24.03 -15.18 9.45
C HIS A 55 24.80 -16.50 9.67
N LEU A 56 24.35 -17.61 9.07
CA LEU A 56 25.09 -18.86 9.00
C LEU A 56 25.54 -19.08 7.56
N GLY A 57 26.84 -18.91 7.31
CA GLY A 57 27.44 -19.22 6.02
C GLY A 57 27.24 -20.69 5.64
N GLY A 58 26.86 -20.92 4.39
CA GLY A 58 26.75 -22.22 3.77
C GLY A 58 26.66 -22.08 2.26
N GLU A 59 27.77 -22.40 1.60
CA GLU A 59 27.93 -22.44 0.14
C GLU A 59 26.97 -23.45 -0.52
N GLY A 60 26.52 -23.15 -1.74
CA GLY A 60 25.80 -24.12 -2.56
C GLY A 60 25.05 -23.50 -3.73
N GLY A 61 25.67 -23.51 -4.92
CA GLY A 61 25.17 -22.84 -6.12
C GLY A 61 23.97 -23.47 -6.81
N GLY A 62 23.40 -22.72 -7.76
CA GLY A 62 22.35 -23.19 -8.66
C GLY A 62 21.79 -22.06 -9.51
N ALA A 63 22.42 -21.81 -10.66
CA ALA A 63 22.04 -20.79 -11.63
C ALA A 63 20.74 -21.12 -12.39
N HIS A 64 19.90 -20.11 -12.66
CA HIS A 64 19.35 -19.90 -14.00
C HIS A 64 18.84 -18.46 -14.18
N GLN A 65 19.31 -17.82 -15.25
CA GLN A 65 18.89 -16.52 -15.75
C GLN A 65 17.96 -16.74 -16.97
N PRO A 66 17.54 -15.68 -17.66
CA PRO A 66 16.20 -15.09 -17.69
C PRO A 66 15.32 -15.63 -18.83
N ASP A 67 14.02 -15.31 -18.83
CA ASP A 67 13.28 -15.27 -20.10
C ASP A 67 12.27 -14.13 -20.18
N THR A 68 12.30 -13.52 -21.35
CA THR A 68 11.62 -12.31 -21.81
C THR A 68 10.28 -12.70 -22.43
N ALA A 69 9.17 -12.06 -22.05
CA ALA A 69 8.07 -11.74 -22.98
C ALA A 69 6.92 -10.99 -22.29
N SER A 70 6.60 -9.83 -22.85
CA SER A 70 5.29 -9.16 -22.84
C SER A 70 4.88 -9.03 -24.31
N PRO A 71 3.63 -8.71 -24.73
CA PRO A 71 2.33 -8.64 -24.04
C PRO A 71 1.25 -9.51 -24.73
N THR A 72 0.06 -9.68 -24.14
CA THR A 72 -1.19 -9.82 -24.91
C THR A 72 -2.33 -9.25 -24.09
N ALA A 73 -2.97 -8.23 -24.66
CA ALA A 73 -4.20 -7.63 -24.20
C ALA A 73 -5.37 -8.58 -24.46
N GLU A 74 -6.19 -8.83 -23.44
CA GLU A 74 -7.55 -9.31 -23.63
C GLU A 74 -8.51 -8.36 -22.92
N SER A 75 -9.25 -7.65 -23.77
CA SER A 75 -10.37 -6.79 -23.50
C SER A 75 -11.54 -7.61 -22.96
N SER A 76 -12.17 -7.14 -21.89
CA SER A 76 -13.53 -7.51 -21.55
C SER A 76 -14.30 -6.22 -21.34
N GLU A 77 -15.03 -5.84 -22.38
CA GLU A 77 -15.90 -4.68 -22.44
C GLU A 77 -17.10 -4.89 -21.50
N THR A 78 -17.28 -3.97 -20.57
CA THR A 78 -18.60 -3.65 -20.00
C THR A 78 -18.63 -2.13 -19.91
N GLU A 79 -19.14 -1.52 -20.97
CA GLU A 79 -19.28 -0.07 -21.09
C GLU A 79 -20.42 0.42 -20.19
N GLU A 80 -20.05 0.86 -18.99
CA GLU A 80 -20.78 1.88 -18.23
C GLU A 80 -20.25 3.26 -18.68
N PRO A 81 -21.04 4.10 -19.36
CA PRO A 81 -20.59 5.40 -19.82
C PRO A 81 -20.37 6.32 -18.61
N GLY A 82 -19.10 6.44 -18.19
CA GLY A 82 -18.66 7.28 -17.06
C GLY A 82 -17.83 6.54 -16.01
N ALA A 83 -17.71 5.21 -16.08
CA ALA A 83 -16.85 4.44 -15.19
C ALA A 83 -15.50 4.16 -15.85
N ILE A 84 -14.41 4.64 -15.24
CA ILE A 84 -13.05 4.32 -15.69
C ILE A 84 -12.76 2.84 -15.37
N ALA A 85 -12.37 2.07 -16.38
CA ALA A 85 -12.01 0.67 -16.20
C ALA A 85 -10.56 0.55 -15.72
N TRP A 86 -10.31 -0.36 -14.78
CA TRP A 86 -8.95 -0.70 -14.34
C TRP A 86 -8.47 -1.95 -15.08
N ALA A 87 -7.29 -1.88 -15.70
CA ALA A 87 -6.64 -3.07 -16.25
C ALA A 87 -6.19 -4.00 -15.11
N VAL A 88 -6.27 -5.32 -15.32
CA VAL A 88 -5.87 -6.33 -14.32
C VAL A 88 -4.41 -6.15 -13.89
N SER A 89 -3.53 -5.76 -14.80
CA SER A 89 -2.12 -5.45 -14.53
C SER A 89 -1.98 -4.22 -13.62
N ALA A 90 -2.75 -3.17 -13.86
CA ALA A 90 -2.78 -1.97 -13.04
C ALA A 90 -3.31 -2.25 -11.63
N GLU A 91 -4.34 -3.09 -11.50
CA GLU A 91 -4.86 -3.50 -10.18
C GLU A 91 -3.82 -4.28 -9.37
N LYS A 92 -3.06 -5.19 -10.02
CA LYS A 92 -1.96 -5.92 -9.37
C LYS A 92 -0.87 -4.97 -8.92
N GLU A 93 -0.52 -3.98 -9.74
CA GLU A 93 0.48 -2.97 -9.38
C GLU A 93 0.01 -2.09 -8.22
N LEU A 94 -1.27 -1.68 -8.23
CA LEU A 94 -1.89 -0.93 -7.14
C LEU A 94 -1.87 -1.69 -5.80
N ARG A 95 -1.96 -3.02 -5.81
CA ARG A 95 -1.89 -3.84 -4.58
C ARG A 95 -0.53 -3.77 -3.89
N LYS A 96 0.55 -3.50 -4.64
CA LYS A 96 1.88 -3.26 -4.06
C LYS A 96 1.95 -1.98 -3.21
N ILE A 97 1.00 -1.06 -3.41
CA ILE A 97 0.91 0.17 -2.60
C ILE A 97 0.32 -0.17 -1.22
N PRO A 98 0.91 0.37 -0.13
CA PRO A 98 0.40 0.14 1.21
C PRO A 98 -1.05 0.51 1.44
N PHE A 99 -1.82 -0.33 2.16
CA PHE A 99 -3.28 -0.23 2.21
C PHE A 99 -3.79 1.16 2.66
N PHE A 100 -3.11 1.76 3.66
CA PHE A 100 -3.47 3.04 4.25
C PHE A 100 -3.29 4.22 3.29
N VAL A 101 -2.46 4.09 2.24
CA VAL A 101 -2.33 5.08 1.15
C VAL A 101 -2.93 4.61 -0.17
N ARG A 102 -3.20 3.31 -0.34
CA ARG A 102 -3.72 2.72 -1.58
C ARG A 102 -5.02 3.38 -2.06
N GLY A 103 -5.94 3.66 -1.15
CA GLY A 103 -7.19 4.35 -1.48
C GLY A 103 -7.00 5.79 -1.95
N LYS A 104 -5.92 6.47 -1.53
CA LYS A 104 -5.55 7.79 -2.06
C LYS A 104 -4.90 7.65 -3.44
N ALA A 105 -3.98 6.70 -3.59
CA ALA A 105 -3.34 6.41 -4.88
C ALA A 105 -4.38 6.10 -5.97
N ARG A 106 -5.35 5.23 -5.68
CA ARG A 106 -6.44 4.89 -6.59
C ARG A 106 -7.22 6.12 -7.07
N ARG A 107 -7.68 6.95 -6.13
CA ARG A 107 -8.45 8.17 -6.45
C ARG A 107 -7.64 9.17 -7.26
N ASN A 108 -6.35 9.32 -6.96
CA ASN A 108 -5.46 10.19 -7.72
C ASN A 108 -5.30 9.69 -9.16
N THR A 109 -5.13 8.38 -9.36
CA THR A 109 -5.03 7.79 -10.71
C THR A 109 -6.35 7.90 -11.47
N GLU A 110 -7.49 7.68 -10.81
CA GLU A 110 -8.82 7.87 -11.42
C GLU A 110 -9.04 9.34 -11.83
N HIS A 111 -8.69 10.29 -10.97
CA HIS A 111 -8.78 11.72 -11.31
C HIS A 111 -7.88 12.08 -12.50
N PHE A 112 -6.62 11.60 -12.48
CA PHE A 112 -5.69 11.80 -13.58
C PHE A 112 -6.22 11.23 -14.90
N ALA A 113 -6.79 10.03 -14.87
CA ALA A 113 -7.39 9.43 -16.05
C ALA A 113 -8.57 10.25 -16.59
N ILE A 114 -9.46 10.75 -15.72
CA ILE A 114 -10.57 11.64 -16.13
C ILE A 114 -10.05 12.91 -16.79
N GLU A 115 -9.06 13.57 -16.16
CA GLU A 115 -8.50 14.83 -16.67
C GLU A 115 -7.82 14.65 -18.03
N ASN A 116 -7.21 13.49 -18.28
CA ASN A 116 -6.57 13.16 -19.55
C ASN A 116 -7.51 12.48 -20.56
N GLY A 117 -8.80 12.31 -20.23
CA GLY A 117 -9.79 11.67 -21.11
C GLY A 117 -9.55 10.18 -21.34
N LEU A 118 -8.88 9.49 -20.42
CA LEU A 118 -8.61 8.06 -20.48
C LEU A 118 -9.79 7.26 -19.92
N SER A 119 -10.25 6.27 -20.68
CA SER A 119 -11.31 5.34 -20.26
C SER A 119 -10.80 4.10 -19.53
N VAL A 120 -9.50 3.79 -19.67
CA VAL A 120 -8.85 2.63 -19.07
C VAL A 120 -7.58 3.08 -18.36
N ILE A 121 -7.40 2.61 -17.12
CA ILE A 121 -6.18 2.79 -16.33
C ILE A 121 -5.31 1.55 -16.49
N ASP A 122 -4.21 1.70 -17.20
CA ASP A 122 -3.14 0.71 -17.29
C ASP A 122 -2.00 1.02 -16.30
N VAL A 123 -0.93 0.21 -16.35
CA VAL A 123 0.23 0.36 -15.46
C VAL A 123 0.97 1.67 -15.74
N GLU A 124 1.03 2.10 -17.00
CA GLU A 124 1.68 3.35 -17.41
C GLU A 124 0.94 4.56 -16.84
N THR A 125 -0.38 4.62 -17.03
CA THR A 125 -1.26 5.65 -16.46
C THR A 125 -1.11 5.76 -14.93
N LEU A 126 -0.97 4.61 -14.25
CA LEU A 126 -0.74 4.59 -12.80
C LEU A 126 0.61 5.23 -12.41
N TYR A 127 1.68 4.98 -13.16
CA TYR A 127 2.98 5.60 -12.92
C TYR A 127 3.02 7.08 -13.30
N GLU A 128 2.37 7.47 -14.39
CA GLU A 128 2.22 8.87 -14.78
C GLU A 128 1.45 9.66 -13.72
N ALA A 129 0.33 9.13 -13.25
CA ALA A 129 -0.43 9.73 -12.15
C ALA A 129 0.43 9.86 -10.88
N LYS A 130 1.22 8.84 -10.54
CA LYS A 130 2.15 8.91 -9.40
C LYS A 130 3.15 10.05 -9.58
N ALA A 131 3.74 10.21 -10.76
CA ALA A 131 4.69 11.28 -11.06
C ALA A 131 4.03 12.68 -11.03
N HIS A 132 2.77 12.78 -11.46
CA HIS A 132 1.98 14.01 -11.42
C HIS A 132 1.72 14.48 -9.98
N TYR A 133 1.32 13.57 -9.08
CA TYR A 133 0.95 13.89 -7.70
C TYR A 133 2.10 13.78 -6.68
N SER A 134 3.31 13.40 -7.10
CA SER A 134 4.49 13.40 -6.24
C SER A 134 5.23 14.74 -6.18
N ARG A 135 4.74 15.76 -6.89
CA ARG A 135 5.24 17.14 -6.81
C ARG A 135 4.73 17.88 -5.57
#